data_AF-A0A965ATN0-F1
#
_entry.id   AF-A0A965ATN0-F1
#
_cell.length_a   1.000
_cell.length_b   1.000
_cell.length_c   1.000
_cell.angle_alpha   90.00
_cell.angle_beta   90.00
_cell.angle_gamma   90.00
#
_symmetry.space_group_name_H-M   'P 1'
#
loop_
_entity.id
_entity.type
_entity.pdbx_description
1 polymer ?
#
loop_
_entity_poly.entity_id
_entity_poly.type
_entity_poly.pdbx_seq_one_letter_code
_entity_poly.pdbx_strand_id
1 'polypeptide(L)'
;MTAPAADHETAQANRLPPAGDWWRDQRGWPLIFWGLLLVASGLLHLAIWGMAGGPWEGPVTWRKPILFGISGGLTSLSMGWVWGQLPAWRLDRRLAWATAIALVVEVGLIDLQCWRGVPSHFNRSTSLDSFLYDAMGLLILWVTGVIIYLTIRFFLGPTACSPDMRLAVQAGLIYLVISCLLGIWVGLNGDLRMQAGLEPEQFGKAGVPKFPHGVVIHAL
;
A
#
# COMPACT_ATOMS: atom_id res chain seq x y z
N MET A 1 21.70 21.66 43.33
CA MET A 1 20.53 20.90 42.85
C MET A 1 20.44 21.09 41.35
N THR A 2 20.94 20.14 40.58
CA THR A 2 20.82 20.10 39.11
C THR A 2 19.49 19.43 38.76
N ALA A 3 18.60 20.16 38.08
CA ALA A 3 17.34 19.61 37.57
C ALA A 3 17.60 18.43 36.61
N PRO A 4 16.73 17.41 36.58
CA PRO A 4 16.99 16.20 35.80
C PRO A 4 16.83 16.48 34.30
N ALA A 5 17.82 16.10 33.50
CA ALA A 5 17.85 16.23 32.04
C ALA A 5 16.75 15.40 31.31
N ALA A 6 16.00 14.56 32.03
CA ALA A 6 14.97 13.68 31.48
C ALA A 6 13.73 14.42 30.94
N ASP A 7 13.45 15.62 31.47
CA ASP A 7 12.27 16.40 31.08
C ASP A 7 12.41 17.06 29.70
N HIS A 8 13.65 17.28 29.24
CA HIS A 8 13.91 17.90 27.94
C HIS A 8 13.81 16.92 26.76
N GLU A 9 14.23 15.66 26.91
CA GLU A 9 14.10 14.63 25.87
C GLU A 9 12.64 14.24 25.64
N THR A 10 11.86 14.08 26.71
CA THR A 10 10.42 13.78 26.61
C THR A 10 9.61 14.96 26.05
N ALA A 11 9.99 16.19 26.36
CA ALA A 11 9.35 17.39 25.81
C ALA A 11 9.71 17.64 24.32
N GLN A 12 10.88 17.20 23.84
CA GLN A 12 11.22 17.25 22.42
C GLN A 12 10.53 16.15 21.61
N ALA A 13 10.37 14.95 22.17
CA ALA A 13 9.68 13.83 21.52
C ALA A 13 8.19 14.11 21.22
N ASN A 14 7.58 15.07 21.93
CA ASN A 14 6.17 15.42 21.82
C ASN A 14 5.88 16.67 20.97
N ARG A 15 6.89 17.32 20.37
CA ARG A 15 6.63 18.42 19.44
C ARG A 15 6.29 17.86 18.07
N LEU A 16 5.08 18.18 17.60
CA LEU A 16 4.70 17.96 16.21
C LEU A 16 5.73 18.65 15.31
N PRO A 17 6.30 17.95 14.32
CA PRO A 17 7.20 18.60 13.37
C PRO A 17 6.43 19.69 12.61
N PRO A 18 7.08 20.80 12.21
CA PRO A 18 6.45 21.80 11.38
C PRO A 18 5.97 21.13 10.08
N ALA A 19 4.71 21.38 9.70
CA ALA A 19 4.01 20.70 8.60
C ALA A 19 4.72 20.76 7.23
N GLY A 20 5.75 21.62 7.10
CA GLY A 20 6.52 21.81 5.89
C GLY A 20 7.66 20.84 5.65
N ASP A 21 8.20 20.12 6.65
CA ASP A 21 9.48 19.39 6.50
C ASP A 21 9.35 17.85 6.60
N TRP A 22 8.17 17.30 6.31
CA TRP A 22 7.88 15.85 6.45
C TRP A 22 8.86 14.95 5.66
N TRP A 23 9.41 15.42 4.55
CA TRP A 23 10.40 14.68 3.76
C TRP A 23 11.77 14.54 4.45
N ARG A 24 12.04 15.34 5.48
CA ARG A 24 13.22 15.22 6.35
C ARG A 24 12.99 14.28 7.52
N ASP A 25 11.76 13.83 7.74
CA ASP A 25 11.44 12.86 8.77
C ASP A 25 12.12 11.52 8.45
N GLN A 26 12.80 10.94 9.43
CA GLN A 26 13.45 9.62 9.30
C GLN A 26 12.45 8.50 8.99
N ARG A 27 11.17 8.70 9.28
CA ARG A 27 10.06 7.81 8.91
C ARG A 27 9.68 7.95 7.44
N GLY A 28 9.75 9.17 6.90
CA GLY A 28 9.35 9.49 5.52
C GLY A 28 10.35 9.01 4.47
N TRP A 29 11.66 9.12 4.74
CA TRP A 29 12.71 8.79 3.76
C TRP A 29 12.55 7.41 3.07
N PRO A 30 12.36 6.27 3.78
CA PRO A 30 12.23 4.98 3.10
C PRO A 30 11.01 4.93 2.19
N LEU A 31 9.88 5.49 2.63
CA LEU A 31 8.64 5.50 1.88
C LEU A 31 8.72 6.41 0.65
N ILE A 32 9.48 7.50 0.73
CA ILE A 32 9.75 8.37 -0.41
C ILE A 32 10.61 7.65 -1.43
N PHE A 33 11.77 7.13 -1.00
CA PHE A 33 12.72 6.50 -1.90
C PHE A 33 12.09 5.31 -2.64
N TRP A 34 11.50 4.38 -1.87
CA TRP A 34 10.86 3.19 -2.43
C TRP A 34 9.57 3.52 -3.18
N GLY A 35 8.82 4.53 -2.72
CA GLY A 35 7.62 5.00 -3.42
C GLY A 35 7.94 5.57 -4.81
N LEU A 36 8.97 6.41 -4.91
CA LEU A 36 9.43 6.94 -6.20
C LEU A 36 9.95 5.83 -7.12
N LEU A 37 10.64 4.82 -6.57
CA LEU A 37 11.08 3.66 -7.33
C LEU A 37 9.89 2.88 -7.91
N LEU A 38 8.81 2.70 -7.13
CA LEU A 38 7.60 2.03 -7.58
C LEU A 38 6.88 2.81 -8.68
N VAL A 39 6.74 4.14 -8.52
CA VAL A 39 6.19 5.00 -9.58
C VAL A 39 7.04 4.89 -10.85
N ALA A 40 8.37 4.96 -10.73
CA ALA A 40 9.27 4.80 -11.86
C ALA A 40 9.13 3.41 -12.52
N SER A 41 8.98 2.34 -11.74
CA SER A 41 8.70 0.99 -12.26
C SER A 41 7.39 0.95 -13.05
N GLY A 42 6.30 1.51 -12.51
CA GLY A 42 5.01 1.53 -13.21
C GLY A 42 5.05 2.33 -14.52
N LEU A 43 5.74 3.47 -14.53
CA LEU A 43 5.97 4.27 -15.74
C LEU A 43 6.86 3.55 -16.76
N LEU A 44 7.87 2.83 -16.30
CA LEU A 44 8.72 2.00 -17.17
C LEU A 44 7.89 0.90 -17.82
N HIS A 45 7.07 0.16 -17.06
CA HIS A 45 6.19 -0.87 -17.61
C HIS A 45 5.16 -0.28 -18.59
N LEU A 46 4.69 0.95 -18.35
CA LEU A 46 3.81 1.66 -19.27
C LEU A 46 4.52 1.96 -20.59
N ALA A 47 5.76 2.45 -20.54
CA ALA A 47 6.56 2.68 -21.73
C ALA A 47 6.85 1.38 -22.50
N ILE A 48 7.19 0.30 -21.78
CA ILE A 48 7.41 -1.03 -22.38
C ILE A 48 6.14 -1.50 -23.09
N TRP A 49 4.97 -1.43 -22.44
CA TRP A 49 3.71 -1.80 -23.06
C TRP A 49 3.38 -0.93 -24.28
N GLY A 50 3.66 0.38 -24.21
CA GLY A 50 3.44 1.29 -25.34
C GLY A 50 4.31 0.97 -26.57
N MET A 51 5.50 0.39 -26.37
CA MET A 51 6.41 0.03 -27.46
C MET A 51 6.22 -1.41 -27.95
N ALA A 52 6.08 -2.37 -27.04
CA ALA A 52 6.06 -3.80 -27.33
C ALA A 52 4.65 -4.39 -27.44
N GLY A 53 3.63 -3.68 -26.94
CA GLY A 53 2.26 -4.16 -26.86
C GLY A 53 2.07 -5.29 -25.85
N GLY A 54 0.91 -5.93 -25.92
CA GLY A 54 0.55 -7.08 -25.07
C GLY A 54 -0.83 -6.93 -24.42
N PRO A 55 -1.32 -7.98 -23.74
CA PRO A 55 -2.67 -7.99 -23.18
C PRO A 55 -2.85 -6.90 -22.12
N TRP A 56 -3.93 -6.12 -22.26
CA TRP A 56 -4.37 -5.16 -21.25
C TRP A 56 -5.37 -5.76 -20.25
N GLU A 57 -6.13 -6.77 -20.67
CA GLU A 57 -7.06 -7.50 -19.82
C GLU A 57 -6.68 -8.98 -19.74
N GLY A 58 -7.34 -9.68 -18.82
CA GLY A 58 -7.09 -11.09 -18.54
C GLY A 58 -6.14 -11.31 -17.37
N PRO A 59 -5.88 -12.58 -17.04
CA PRO A 59 -5.14 -12.95 -15.84
C PRO A 59 -3.64 -12.59 -15.93
N VAL A 60 -3.09 -12.60 -17.15
CA VAL A 60 -1.75 -12.11 -17.51
C VAL A 60 -1.91 -10.80 -18.27
N THR A 61 -1.54 -9.67 -17.65
CA THR A 61 -1.81 -8.33 -18.20
C THR A 61 -0.76 -7.32 -17.76
N TRP A 62 -0.41 -6.41 -18.67
CA TRP A 62 0.44 -5.25 -18.41
C TRP A 62 -0.20 -4.21 -17.49
N ARG A 63 -1.53 -4.20 -17.37
CA ARG A 63 -2.23 -3.30 -16.44
C ARG A 63 -1.76 -3.49 -15.01
N LYS A 64 -1.41 -4.72 -14.60
CA LYS A 64 -0.99 -5.03 -13.24
C LYS A 64 0.33 -4.32 -12.87
N PRO A 65 1.48 -4.57 -13.53
CA PRO A 65 2.72 -3.85 -13.24
C PRO A 65 2.58 -2.33 -13.27
N ILE A 66 1.84 -1.80 -14.23
CA ILE A 66 1.65 -0.36 -14.40
C ILE A 66 0.88 0.24 -13.21
N LEU A 67 -0.32 -0.29 -12.93
CA LEU A 67 -1.18 0.28 -11.89
C LEU A 67 -0.66 -0.02 -10.49
N PHE A 68 -0.14 -1.22 -10.23
CA PHE A 68 0.42 -1.55 -8.92
C PHE A 68 1.70 -0.75 -8.63
N GLY A 69 2.57 -0.54 -9.62
CA GLY A 69 3.74 0.33 -9.46
C GLY A 69 3.36 1.78 -9.14
N ILE A 70 2.48 2.38 -9.95
CA ILE A 70 2.06 3.78 -9.74
C ILE A 70 1.29 3.92 -8.42
N SER A 71 0.24 3.13 -8.20
CA SER A 71 -0.59 3.24 -7.00
C SER A 71 0.14 2.84 -5.72
N GLY A 72 0.95 1.79 -5.75
CA GLY A 72 1.76 1.38 -4.61
C GLY A 72 2.80 2.45 -4.26
N GLY A 73 3.39 3.08 -5.29
CA GLY A 73 4.31 4.19 -5.11
C GLY A 73 3.65 5.44 -4.50
N LEU A 74 2.49 5.83 -5.02
CA LEU A 74 1.69 6.93 -4.46
C LEU A 74 1.22 6.63 -3.02
N THR A 75 0.74 5.41 -2.76
CA THR A 75 0.36 4.96 -1.40
C THR A 75 1.55 5.07 -0.45
N SER A 76 2.73 4.63 -0.86
CA SER A 76 3.96 4.76 -0.06
C SER A 76 4.25 6.22 0.28
N LEU A 77 4.22 7.11 -0.72
CA LEU A 77 4.43 8.55 -0.54
C LEU A 77 3.41 9.17 0.42
N SER A 78 2.12 8.88 0.22
CA SER A 78 1.03 9.36 1.07
C SER A 78 1.16 8.86 2.51
N MET A 79 1.56 7.61 2.73
CA MET A 79 1.84 7.09 4.07
C MET A 79 3.01 7.82 4.73
N GLY A 80 4.09 8.10 3.98
CA GLY A 80 5.24 8.86 4.47
C GLY A 80 4.84 10.26 4.95
N TRP A 81 3.95 10.92 4.20
CA TRP A 81 3.36 12.19 4.60
C TRP A 81 2.49 12.05 5.86
N VAL A 82 1.60 11.05 5.93
CA VAL A 82 0.73 10.82 7.12
C VAL A 82 1.54 10.59 8.39
N TRP A 83 2.64 9.83 8.33
CA TRP A 83 3.54 9.67 9.47
C TRP A 83 4.12 11.02 9.93
N GLY A 84 4.54 11.88 8.99
CA GLY A 84 5.03 13.22 9.28
C GLY A 84 4.03 14.09 10.04
N GLN A 85 2.73 13.86 9.87
CA GLN A 85 1.69 14.60 10.56
C GLN A 85 1.36 14.09 11.98
N LEU A 86 1.93 12.94 12.37
CA LEU A 86 1.68 12.29 13.66
C LEU A 86 2.88 12.42 14.61
N PRO A 87 2.64 12.54 15.93
CA PRO A 87 3.70 12.44 16.93
C PRO A 87 4.48 11.15 16.79
N ALA A 88 5.81 11.23 16.92
CA ALA A 88 6.69 10.09 16.76
C ALA A 88 6.47 9.04 17.86
N TRP A 89 6.43 7.77 17.45
CA TRP A 89 6.43 6.64 18.37
C TRP A 89 7.59 5.68 18.10
N ARG A 90 8.01 4.94 19.12
CA ARG A 90 9.22 4.11 19.12
C ARG A 90 9.29 3.09 17.96
N LEU A 91 8.15 2.65 17.45
CA LEU A 91 8.07 1.64 16.38
C LEU A 91 7.88 2.25 14.98
N ASP A 92 7.53 3.54 14.87
CA ASP A 92 7.09 4.14 13.60
C ASP A 92 8.15 3.99 12.51
N ARG A 93 9.42 4.21 12.84
CA ARG A 93 10.52 4.05 11.87
C ARG A 93 10.60 2.63 11.34
N ARG A 94 10.42 1.63 12.20
CA ARG A 94 10.45 0.21 11.80
C ARG A 94 9.25 -0.14 10.94
N LEU A 95 8.06 0.35 11.31
CA LEU A 95 6.84 0.15 10.54
C LEU A 95 6.93 0.80 9.17
N ALA A 96 7.41 2.04 9.08
CA ALA A 96 7.61 2.74 7.81
C ALA A 96 8.56 1.98 6.86
N TRP A 97 9.70 1.50 7.37
CA TRP A 97 10.61 0.66 6.60
C TRP A 97 9.97 -0.66 6.16
N ALA A 98 9.32 -1.37 7.09
CA ALA A 98 8.67 -2.64 6.79
C ALA A 98 7.56 -2.47 5.75
N THR A 99 6.77 -1.41 5.83
CA THR A 99 5.73 -1.07 4.84
C THR A 99 6.33 -0.75 3.48
N ALA A 100 7.37 0.10 3.42
CA ALA A 100 8.03 0.43 2.16
C ALA A 100 8.59 -0.82 1.46
N ILE A 101 9.26 -1.69 2.22
CA ILE A 101 9.79 -2.96 1.71
C ILE A 101 8.64 -3.89 1.29
N ALA A 102 7.58 -4.00 2.09
CA ALA A 102 6.45 -4.86 1.77
C ALA A 102 5.79 -4.47 0.45
N LEU A 103 5.55 -3.18 0.22
CA LEU A 103 5.02 -2.66 -1.04
C LEU A 103 5.95 -2.99 -2.22
N VAL A 104 7.26 -2.76 -2.07
CA VAL A 104 8.22 -3.04 -3.15
C VAL A 104 8.30 -4.53 -3.48
N VAL A 105 8.34 -5.38 -2.46
CA VAL A 105 8.37 -6.83 -2.66
C VAL A 105 7.09 -7.29 -3.31
N GLU A 106 5.93 -6.87 -2.83
CA GLU A 106 4.62 -7.25 -3.38
C GLU A 106 4.51 -6.89 -4.86
N VAL A 107 4.80 -5.64 -5.23
CA VAL A 107 4.78 -5.19 -6.63
C VAL A 107 5.84 -5.92 -7.45
N GLY A 108 7.04 -6.13 -6.91
CA GLY A 108 8.09 -6.91 -7.58
C GLY A 108 7.67 -8.36 -7.87
N LEU A 109 6.88 -8.99 -7.00
CA LEU A 109 6.32 -10.33 -7.24
C LEU A 109 5.25 -10.31 -8.33
N ILE A 110 4.42 -9.26 -8.39
CA ILE A 110 3.45 -9.06 -9.47
C ILE A 110 4.17 -8.89 -10.81
N ASP A 111 5.20 -8.04 -10.85
CA ASP A 111 6.02 -7.79 -12.03
C ASP A 111 6.69 -9.09 -12.47
N LEU A 112 7.32 -9.82 -11.56
CA LEU A 112 7.94 -11.12 -11.83
C LEU A 112 6.97 -12.10 -12.50
N GLN A 113 5.75 -12.23 -11.97
CA GLN A 113 4.75 -13.13 -12.56
C GLN A 113 4.30 -12.67 -13.95
N CYS A 114 4.14 -11.35 -14.16
CA CYS A 114 3.85 -10.80 -15.48
C CYS A 114 4.96 -11.13 -16.49
N TRP A 115 6.23 -10.96 -16.11
CA TRP A 115 7.39 -11.27 -16.95
C TRP A 115 7.57 -12.78 -17.19
N ARG A 116 7.14 -13.62 -16.25
CA ARG A 116 7.04 -15.08 -16.44
C ARG A 116 5.89 -15.49 -17.36
N GLY A 117 5.01 -14.57 -17.75
CA GLY A 117 3.84 -14.86 -18.58
C GLY A 117 2.76 -15.66 -17.86
N VAL A 118 2.71 -15.59 -16.53
CA VAL A 118 1.74 -16.32 -15.70
C VAL A 118 0.95 -15.37 -14.79
N PRO A 119 -0.25 -15.75 -14.31
CA PRO A 119 -1.03 -14.87 -13.46
C PRO A 119 -0.33 -14.66 -12.11
N SER A 120 -0.37 -13.44 -11.58
CA SER A 120 0.10 -13.15 -10.21
C SER A 120 -0.90 -13.58 -9.14
N HIS A 121 -2.19 -13.34 -9.37
CA HIS A 121 -3.26 -13.70 -8.45
C HIS A 121 -3.90 -15.01 -8.88
N PHE A 122 -4.30 -15.83 -7.90
CA PHE A 122 -4.99 -17.11 -8.09
C PHE A 122 -4.17 -18.20 -8.82
N ASN A 123 -2.88 -17.96 -9.09
CA ASN A 123 -2.02 -18.95 -9.72
C ASN A 123 -1.48 -19.95 -8.69
N ARG A 124 -2.06 -21.16 -8.68
CA ARG A 124 -1.66 -22.29 -7.84
C ARG A 124 -1.08 -23.45 -8.67
N SER A 125 -0.63 -23.18 -9.89
CA SER A 125 -0.22 -24.24 -10.84
C SER A 125 1.07 -24.97 -10.45
N THR A 126 1.97 -24.30 -9.72
CA THR A 126 3.22 -24.88 -9.21
C THR A 126 3.42 -24.55 -7.73
N SER A 127 4.38 -25.22 -7.07
CA SER A 127 4.78 -24.90 -5.70
C SER A 127 5.34 -23.48 -5.59
N LEU A 128 6.09 -23.03 -6.59
CA LEU A 128 6.61 -21.65 -6.65
C LEU A 128 5.46 -20.65 -6.77
N ASP A 129 4.52 -20.87 -7.68
CA ASP A 129 3.41 -19.94 -7.88
C ASP A 129 2.50 -19.85 -6.65
N SER A 130 2.27 -20.98 -5.99
CA SER A 130 1.54 -21.02 -4.72
C SER A 130 2.25 -20.21 -3.64
N PHE A 131 3.57 -20.39 -3.49
CA PHE A 131 4.35 -19.63 -2.53
C PHE A 131 4.33 -18.13 -2.82
N LEU A 132 4.48 -17.73 -4.09
CA LEU A 132 4.44 -16.33 -4.49
C LEU A 132 3.08 -15.69 -4.22
N TYR A 133 2.00 -16.41 -4.51
CA TYR A 133 0.64 -15.95 -4.23
C TYR A 133 0.39 -15.77 -2.73
N ASP A 134 0.78 -16.74 -1.90
CA ASP A 134 0.65 -16.64 -0.45
C ASP A 134 1.52 -15.49 0.13
N ALA A 135 2.73 -15.31 -0.41
CA ALA A 135 3.62 -14.23 0.00
C ALA A 135 3.00 -12.85 -0.27
N MET A 136 2.43 -12.63 -1.46
CA MET A 136 1.70 -11.39 -1.78
C MET A 136 0.52 -11.18 -0.82
N GLY A 137 -0.25 -12.23 -0.53
CA GLY A 137 -1.36 -12.19 0.43
C GLY A 137 -0.92 -11.77 1.84
N LEU A 138 0.22 -12.27 2.33
CA LEU A 138 0.76 -11.87 3.63
C LEU A 138 1.26 -10.42 3.65
N LEU A 139 1.89 -9.96 2.56
CA LEU A 139 2.39 -8.59 2.43
C LEU A 139 1.22 -7.58 2.43
N ILE A 140 0.15 -7.84 1.69
CA ILE A 140 -1.01 -6.95 1.66
C ILE A 140 -1.73 -6.90 3.02
N LEU A 141 -1.81 -8.03 3.73
CA LEU A 141 -2.36 -8.07 5.10
C LEU A 141 -1.52 -7.23 6.06
N TRP A 142 -0.19 -7.32 5.97
CA TRP A 142 0.71 -6.48 6.75
C TRP A 142 0.50 -4.99 6.47
N VAL A 143 0.54 -4.58 5.20
CA VAL A 143 0.34 -3.17 4.81
C VAL A 143 -1.03 -2.66 5.25
N THR A 144 -2.08 -3.46 5.09
CA THR A 144 -3.43 -3.15 5.55
C THR A 144 -3.47 -2.92 7.06
N GLY A 145 -2.82 -3.77 7.85
CA GLY A 145 -2.72 -3.59 9.30
C GLY A 145 -2.04 -2.27 9.69
N VAL A 146 -0.99 -1.88 8.99
CA VAL A 146 -0.31 -0.59 9.22
C VAL A 146 -1.19 0.59 8.82
N ILE A 147 -1.93 0.51 7.70
CA ILE A 147 -2.89 1.54 7.30
C ILE A 147 -3.97 1.70 8.36
N ILE A 148 -4.58 0.61 8.85
CA ILE A 148 -5.57 0.66 9.94
C ILE A 148 -4.97 1.28 11.20
N TYR A 149 -3.74 0.92 11.55
CA TYR A 149 -3.03 1.52 12.68
C TYR A 149 -2.86 3.04 12.52
N LEU A 150 -2.44 3.52 11.36
CA LEU A 150 -2.31 4.95 11.07
C LEU A 150 -3.67 5.66 11.10
N THR A 151 -4.70 5.04 10.53
CA THR A 151 -6.08 5.54 10.59
C THR A 151 -6.51 5.74 12.04
N ILE A 152 -6.39 4.72 12.90
CA ILE A 152 -6.75 4.84 14.32
C ILE A 152 -5.95 5.95 15.01
N ARG A 153 -4.63 6.01 14.78
CA ARG A 153 -3.75 7.04 15.34
C ARG A 153 -4.15 8.45 14.91
N PHE A 154 -4.58 8.64 13.68
CA PHE A 154 -4.98 9.93 13.13
C PHE A 154 -6.35 10.40 13.65
N PHE A 155 -7.26 9.46 13.92
CA PHE A 155 -8.56 9.76 14.53
C PHE A 155 -8.45 10.06 16.03
N LEU A 156 -7.67 9.27 16.77
CA LEU A 156 -7.62 9.36 18.23
C LEU A 156 -6.51 10.27 18.78
N GLY A 157 -5.46 10.52 17.99
CA GLY A 157 -4.28 11.27 18.41
C GLY A 157 -4.29 12.74 17.97
N PRO A 158 -3.36 13.55 18.52
CA PRO A 158 -3.10 14.89 18.02
C PRO A 158 -2.41 14.83 16.64
N THR A 159 -2.65 15.83 15.80
CA THR A 159 -2.11 15.93 14.43
C THR A 159 -1.56 17.32 14.17
N ALA A 160 -0.55 17.45 13.31
CA ALA A 160 -0.05 18.74 12.84
C ALA A 160 -0.94 19.44 11.79
N CYS A 161 -2.01 18.78 11.34
CA CYS A 161 -2.91 19.28 10.29
C CYS A 161 -3.86 20.37 10.80
N SER A 162 -4.19 21.32 9.92
CA SER A 162 -5.36 22.21 10.08
C SER A 162 -6.66 21.38 10.06
N PRO A 163 -7.78 21.90 10.58
CA PRO A 163 -9.04 21.14 10.69
C PRO A 163 -9.57 20.60 9.35
N ASP A 164 -9.48 21.39 8.29
CA ASP A 164 -9.85 21.04 6.92
C ASP A 164 -8.96 19.92 6.35
N MET A 165 -7.64 20.06 6.50
CA MET A 165 -6.69 19.02 6.07
C MET A 165 -6.89 17.73 6.88
N ARG A 166 -7.21 17.84 8.16
CA ARG A 166 -7.51 16.67 9.00
C ARG A 166 -8.72 15.90 8.47
N LEU A 167 -9.79 16.58 8.08
CA LEU A 167 -10.97 15.95 7.49
C LEU A 167 -10.64 15.26 6.15
N ALA A 168 -9.87 15.92 5.28
CA ALA A 168 -9.45 15.34 4.00
C ALA A 168 -8.67 14.03 4.20
N VAL A 169 -7.69 14.05 5.10
CA VAL A 169 -6.86 12.87 5.41
C VAL A 169 -7.67 11.77 6.08
N GLN A 170 -8.59 12.11 6.98
CA GLN A 170 -9.48 11.13 7.61
C GLN A 170 -10.37 10.43 6.58
N ALA A 171 -10.99 11.19 5.68
CA ALA A 171 -11.80 10.63 4.60
C ALA A 171 -10.96 9.73 3.70
N GLY A 172 -9.80 10.20 3.26
CA GLY A 172 -8.89 9.42 2.44
C GLY A 172 -8.42 8.13 3.13
N LEU A 173 -8.06 8.18 4.41
CA LEU A 173 -7.65 7.00 5.19
C LEU A 173 -8.80 5.99 5.35
N ILE A 174 -10.03 6.46 5.53
CA ILE A 174 -11.23 5.59 5.54
C ILE A 174 -11.37 4.91 4.18
N TYR A 175 -11.30 5.66 3.08
CA TYR A 175 -11.39 5.08 1.75
C TYR A 175 -10.29 4.05 1.55
N LEU A 176 -9.02 4.37 1.82
CA LEU A 176 -7.92 3.43 1.68
C LEU A 176 -8.14 2.14 2.49
N VAL A 177 -8.63 2.24 3.74
CA VAL A 177 -9.01 1.06 4.54
C VAL A 177 -10.12 0.26 3.86
N ILE A 178 -11.19 0.89 3.39
CA ILE A 178 -12.28 0.21 2.66
C ILE A 178 -11.71 -0.51 1.44
N SER A 179 -10.81 0.12 0.69
CA SER A 179 -10.17 -0.51 -0.46
C SER A 179 -9.37 -1.75 -0.05
N CYS A 180 -8.50 -1.65 0.95
CA CYS A 180 -7.73 -2.79 1.43
C CYS A 180 -8.63 -3.96 1.86
N LEU A 181 -9.71 -3.68 2.59
CA LEU A 181 -10.68 -4.70 3.01
C LEU A 181 -11.40 -5.33 1.82
N LEU A 182 -11.75 -4.54 0.80
CA LEU A 182 -12.28 -5.06 -0.46
C LEU A 182 -11.26 -5.98 -1.16
N GLY A 183 -9.98 -5.59 -1.21
CA GLY A 183 -8.92 -6.40 -1.81
C GLY A 183 -8.78 -7.77 -1.12
N ILE A 184 -8.75 -7.77 0.22
CA ILE A 184 -8.73 -8.99 1.03
C ILE A 184 -9.96 -9.85 0.75
N TRP A 185 -11.15 -9.24 0.73
CA TRP A 185 -12.39 -9.94 0.43
C TRP A 185 -12.39 -10.55 -0.98
N VAL A 186 -11.87 -9.84 -1.99
CA VAL A 186 -11.72 -10.34 -3.37
C VAL A 186 -10.80 -11.56 -3.41
N GLY A 187 -9.68 -11.53 -2.69
CA GLY A 187 -8.78 -12.68 -2.58
C GLY A 187 -9.48 -13.90 -1.96
N LEU A 188 -10.09 -13.73 -0.79
CA LEU A 188 -10.78 -14.82 -0.08
C LEU A 188 -11.95 -15.39 -0.89
N ASN A 189 -12.78 -14.52 -1.47
CA ASN A 189 -13.90 -14.94 -2.30
C ASN A 189 -13.41 -15.65 -3.57
N GLY A 190 -12.34 -15.16 -4.20
CA GLY A 190 -11.76 -15.81 -5.38
C GLY A 190 -11.23 -17.21 -5.07
N ASP A 191 -10.55 -17.39 -3.93
CA ASP A 191 -10.08 -18.71 -3.49
C ASP A 191 -11.24 -19.69 -3.23
N LEU A 192 -12.30 -19.24 -2.56
CA LEU A 192 -13.52 -20.05 -2.35
C LEU A 192 -14.18 -20.44 -3.67
N ARG A 193 -14.18 -19.54 -4.65
CA ARG A 193 -14.72 -19.81 -5.98
C ARG A 193 -13.89 -20.82 -6.75
N MET A 194 -12.56 -20.74 -6.69
CA MET A 194 -11.68 -21.75 -7.28
C MET A 194 -11.91 -23.14 -6.69
N GLN A 195 -12.11 -23.23 -5.37
CA GLN A 195 -12.42 -24.51 -4.71
C GLN A 195 -13.75 -25.09 -5.20
N ALA A 196 -14.70 -24.25 -5.60
CA ALA A 196 -15.97 -24.65 -6.21
C ALA A 196 -15.89 -24.87 -7.74
N GLY A 197 -14.70 -24.78 -8.35
CA GLY A 197 -14.52 -24.92 -9.80
C GLY A 197 -15.05 -23.72 -10.63
N LEU A 198 -15.19 -22.56 -10.00
CA LEU A 198 -15.70 -21.33 -10.61
C LEU A 198 -14.57 -20.32 -10.90
N GLU A 199 -14.82 -19.42 -11.85
CA GLU A 199 -13.92 -18.31 -12.17
C GLU A 199 -13.71 -17.37 -10.96
N PRO A 200 -12.46 -17.11 -10.50
CA PRO A 200 -12.19 -16.38 -9.27
C PRO A 200 -12.50 -14.88 -9.35
N GLU A 201 -12.40 -14.27 -10.53
CA GLU A 201 -12.53 -12.82 -10.72
C GLU A 201 -13.99 -12.35 -10.90
N GLN A 202 -14.97 -13.26 -10.85
CA GLN A 202 -16.39 -12.95 -11.07
C GLN A 202 -17.20 -12.92 -9.77
N PHE A 203 -18.14 -11.98 -9.68
CA PHE A 203 -19.14 -11.90 -8.61
C PHE A 203 -20.55 -11.89 -9.18
N GLY A 204 -21.41 -12.78 -8.70
CA GLY A 204 -22.75 -12.96 -9.26
C GLY A 204 -22.70 -13.38 -10.73
N LYS A 205 -23.59 -12.81 -11.57
CA LYS A 205 -23.68 -13.17 -12.99
C LYS A 205 -22.60 -12.52 -13.87
N ALA A 206 -22.08 -11.36 -13.50
CA ALA A 206 -21.14 -10.58 -14.33
C ALA A 206 -20.32 -9.51 -13.55
N GLY A 207 -20.45 -9.44 -12.23
CA GLY A 207 -19.73 -8.45 -11.42
C GLY A 207 -18.24 -8.70 -11.43
N VAL A 208 -17.44 -7.64 -11.47
CA VAL A 208 -15.97 -7.72 -11.46
C VAL A 208 -15.45 -6.91 -10.28
N PRO A 209 -15.21 -7.56 -9.12
CA PRO A 209 -14.85 -6.87 -7.87
C PRO A 209 -13.57 -6.03 -7.90
N LYS A 210 -12.70 -6.24 -8.90
CA LYS A 210 -11.46 -5.48 -9.07
C LYS A 210 -11.69 -3.97 -9.32
N PHE A 211 -12.83 -3.58 -9.91
CA PHE A 211 -13.11 -2.16 -10.18
C PHE A 211 -13.50 -1.37 -8.91
N PRO A 212 -14.46 -1.83 -8.08
CA PRO A 212 -14.74 -1.17 -6.79
C PRO A 212 -13.50 -1.05 -5.89
N HIS A 213 -12.64 -2.07 -5.86
CA HIS A 213 -11.38 -2.03 -5.12
C HIS A 213 -10.44 -0.94 -5.66
N GLY A 214 -10.18 -0.93 -6.97
CA GLY A 214 -9.26 0.02 -7.60
C GLY A 214 -9.65 1.49 -7.43
N VAL A 215 -10.93 1.83 -7.54
CA VAL A 215 -11.41 3.23 -7.37
C VAL A 215 -11.06 3.79 -6.00
N VAL A 216 -11.12 2.96 -4.96
CA VAL A 216 -10.99 3.40 -3.58
C VAL A 216 -9.51 3.51 -3.15
N ILE A 217 -8.57 2.84 -3.84
CA ILE A 217 -7.11 2.98 -3.62
C ILE A 217 -6.61 4.38 -3.97
N HIS A 218 -7.25 5.07 -4.92
CA HIS A 218 -6.81 6.39 -5.41
C HIS A 218 -7.39 7.58 -4.63
N ALA A 219 -7.99 7.34 -3.47
CA ALA A 219 -8.64 8.38 -2.68
C ALA A 219 -7.67 9.20 -1.80
N LEU A 220 -6.37 8.86 -1.78
CA LEU A 220 -5.30 9.53 -1.02
C LEU A 220 -4.10 9.86 -1.89
#